data_AF-A0A0A5G1E8-F1
#
_entry.id   AF-A0A0A5G1E8-F1
#
_cell.length_a   1.000
_cell.length_b   1.000
_cell.length_c   1.000
_cell.angle_alpha   90.00
_cell.angle_beta   90.00
_cell.angle_gamma   90.00
#
_symmetry.space_group_name_H-M   'P 1'
#
loop_
_entity.id
_entity.type
_entity.pdbx_description
1 polymer ?
#
loop_
_entity_poly.entity_id
_entity_poly.type
_entity_poly.pdbx_seq_one_letter_code
_entity_poly.pdbx_strand_id
1 'polypeptide(L)' 'MIKETIIIEGSVRGMKFSKPVLLQYNPKDESIEEAIINFFNSHAKSFEELAVQRGWRDSYWTFPQYYELVI' A
#
# COMPACT_ATOMS: atom_id res chain seq x y z
N MET A 1 -16.60 4.49 -6.56
CA MET A 1 -15.59 3.42 -6.53
C MET A 1 -14.50 3.78 -7.50
N ILE A 2 -13.26 3.86 -7.04
CA ILE A 2 -12.08 4.18 -7.84
C ILE A 2 -11.16 2.97 -7.91
N LYS A 3 -10.28 2.97 -8.91
CA LYS A 3 -9.20 2.00 -9.04
C LYS A 3 -7.91 2.78 -9.18
N GLU A 4 -6.96 2.52 -8.29
CA GLU A 4 -5.67 3.17 -8.31
C GLU A 4 -4.59 2.18 -7.93
N THR A 5 -3.39 2.38 -8.48
CA THR A 5 -2.23 1.59 -8.10
C THR A 5 -1.45 2.37 -7.07
N ILE A 6 -1.07 1.71 -5.98
CA ILE A 6 -0.05 2.17 -5.05
C ILE A 6 1.18 1.29 -5.17
N ILE A 7 2.31 1.75 -4.65
CA ILE A 7 3.54 0.98 -4.51
C ILE A 7 3.81 0.84 -3.03
N ILE A 8 3.97 -0.40 -2.56
CA ILE A 8 4.40 -0.69 -1.19
C ILE A 8 5.85 -1.14 -1.24
N GLU A 9 6.70 -0.46 -0.49
CA GLU A 9 8.13 -0.74 -0.40
C GLU A 9 8.50 -1.05 1.04
N GLY A 10 9.58 -1.81 1.22
CA GLY A 10 10.08 -2.16 2.54
C GLY A 10 11.08 -3.30 2.47
N SER A 11 11.27 -3.99 3.59
CA SER A 11 12.08 -5.20 3.66
C SER A 11 11.43 -6.31 4.47
N VAL A 12 11.67 -7.57 4.08
CA VAL A 12 11.24 -8.77 4.80
C VAL A 12 12.41 -9.73 4.91
N ARG A 13 12.74 -10.18 6.12
CA ARG A 13 13.90 -11.07 6.39
C ARG A 13 15.22 -10.54 5.78
N GLY A 14 15.42 -9.22 5.81
CA GLY A 14 16.62 -8.56 5.26
C GLY A 14 16.61 -8.36 3.74
N MET A 15 15.59 -8.83 3.02
CA MET A 15 15.44 -8.62 1.57
C MET A 15 14.50 -7.45 1.30
N LYS A 16 14.94 -6.46 0.52
CA LYS A 16 14.10 -5.35 0.08
C LYS A 16 13.04 -5.84 -0.92
N PHE A 17 11.87 -5.22 -0.88
CA PHE A 17 10.80 -5.44 -1.85
C PHE A 17 10.20 -4.10 -2.28
N SER A 18 9.63 -4.10 -3.49
CA SER A 18 8.78 -3.04 -4.04
C SER A 18 7.65 -3.73 -4.78
N LYS A 19 6.41 -3.49 -4.35
CA LYS A 19 5.23 -4.23 -4.83
C LYS A 19 4.13 -3.26 -5.26
N PRO A 20 3.77 -3.23 -6.56
CA PRO A 20 2.58 -2.52 -7.00
C PRO A 20 1.32 -3.27 -6.52
N VAL A 21 0.36 -2.53 -6.00
CA VAL A 21 -0.93 -3.04 -5.52
C VAL A 21 -2.04 -2.22 -6.16
N LEU A 22 -2.90 -2.88 -6.92
CA LEU A 22 -4.10 -2.27 -7.49
C LEU A 22 -5.21 -2.30 -6.45
N LEU A 23 -5.50 -1.15 -5.85
CA LEU A 23 -6.61 -0.97 -4.91
C LEU A 23 -7.90 -0.68 -5.66
N GLN A 24 -9.01 -1.14 -5.10
CA GLN A 24 -10.34 -0.80 -5.56
C GLN A 24 -11.20 -0.49 -4.33
N TYR A 25 -11.55 0.78 -4.15
CA TYR A 25 -12.26 1.24 -2.95
C TYR A 25 -13.18 2.43 -3.25
N ASN A 26 -14.04 2.79 -2.30
CA ASN A 26 -14.84 4.00 -2.38
C ASN A 26 -14.28 5.04 -1.40
N PRO A 27 -13.71 6.17 -1.86
CA PRO A 27 -13.11 7.18 -0.98
C PRO A 27 -14.13 7.90 -0.08
N LYS A 28 -15.43 7.67 -0.30
CA LYS A 28 -16.50 8.13 0.59
C LYS A 28 -16.75 7.19 1.78
N ASP A 29 -16.38 5.92 1.64
CA ASP A 29 -16.69 4.87 2.61
C ASP A 29 -15.45 4.43 3.39
N GLU A 30 -14.27 4.46 2.76
CA GLU A 30 -12.99 4.10 3.36
C GLU A 30 -11.84 4.98 2.85
N SER A 31 -10.84 5.18 3.71
CA SER A 31 -9.56 5.77 3.37
C SER A 31 -8.68 4.81 2.57
N ILE A 32 -7.60 5.34 2.01
CA ILE A 32 -6.62 4.56 1.23
C ILE A 32 -5.94 3.54 2.14
N GLU A 33 -5.59 3.95 3.36
CA GLU A 33 -4.96 3.07 4.34
C GLU A 33 -5.88 1.92 4.74
N GLU A 34 -7.17 2.18 4.95
CA GLU A 34 -8.19 1.14 5.16
C GLU A 34 -8.31 0.21 3.95
N ALA A 35 -8.31 0.76 2.73
CA ALA A 35 -8.31 -0.03 1.50
C ALA A 35 -7.08 -0.94 1.37
N ILE A 36 -5.89 -0.47 1.80
CA ILE A 36 -4.66 -1.28 1.86
C ILE A 36 -4.83 -2.43 2.85
N ILE A 37 -5.29 -2.13 4.06
CA ILE A 37 -5.52 -3.14 5.12
C ILE A 37 -6.51 -4.20 4.64
N ASN A 38 -7.61 -3.77 4.02
CA ASN A 38 -8.65 -4.63 3.44
C ASN A 38 -8.11 -5.48 2.27
N PHE A 39 -7.29 -4.91 1.39
CA PHE A 39 -6.62 -5.65 0.30
C PHE A 39 -5.81 -6.83 0.83
N PHE A 40 -5.15 -6.65 1.98
CA PHE A 40 -4.39 -7.71 2.66
C PHE A 40 -5.25 -8.58 3.58
N ASN A 41 -6.58 -8.42 3.62
CA ASN A 41 -7.49 -9.14 4.50
C ASN A 41 -7.00 -9.16 5.96
N SER A 42 -6.58 -8.00 6.45
CA SER A 42 -6.04 -7.80 7.80
C SER A 42 -7.04 -7.07 8.69
N HIS A 43 -6.93 -7.27 10.00
CA HIS A 43 -7.64 -6.51 11.02
C HIS A 43 -6.78 -5.39 11.64
N ALA A 44 -5.63 -5.07 11.03
CA ALA A 44 -4.78 -3.96 11.44
C ALA A 44 -5.56 -2.64 11.45
N LYS A 45 -5.21 -1.72 12.34
CA LYS A 45 -5.83 -0.39 12.42
C LYS A 45 -5.02 0.69 11.71
N SER A 46 -3.81 0.35 11.29
CA SER A 46 -2.91 1.22 10.53
C SER A 46 -1.99 0.38 9.64
N PHE A 47 -1.36 1.04 8.67
CA PHE A 47 -0.33 0.47 7.83
C PHE A 47 0.88 0.02 8.64
N GLU A 48 1.22 0.72 9.72
CA GLU A 48 2.31 0.31 10.63
C GLU A 48 1.99 -1.03 11.30
N GLU A 49 0.76 -1.19 11.81
CA GLU A 49 0.34 -2.46 12.41
C GLU A 49 0.30 -3.58 11.35
N LEU A 50 -0.18 -3.28 10.14
CA LEU A 50 -0.14 -4.21 9.01
C LEU A 50 1.31 -4.62 8.69
N ALA A 51 2.24 -3.67 8.65
CA ALA A 51 3.66 -3.94 8.40
C ALA A 51 4.24 -4.89 9.46
N VAL A 52 3.93 -4.67 10.74
CA VAL A 52 4.32 -5.57 11.84
C VAL A 52 3.73 -6.98 11.63
N GLN A 53 2.44 -7.10 11.33
CA GLN A 53 1.79 -8.41 11.08
C GLN A 53 2.41 -9.15 9.89
N ARG A 54 2.86 -8.41 8.87
CA ARG A 54 3.50 -8.96 7.66
C ARG A 54 5.00 -9.20 7.81
N GLY A 55 5.60 -8.79 8.94
CA GLY A 55 7.05 -8.86 9.15
C GLY A 55 7.84 -7.92 8.23
N TRP A 56 7.21 -6.84 7.78
CA TRP A 56 7.84 -5.79 6.99
C TRP A 56 8.57 -4.82 7.90
N ARG A 57 9.72 -4.31 7.44
CA ARG A 57 10.52 -3.28 8.11
C ARG A 57 10.85 -2.16 7.14
N ASP A 58 11.04 -0.96 7.69
CA ASP A 58 11.32 0.26 6.93
C ASP A 58 10.34 0.46 5.77
N SER A 59 9.09 0.09 6.01
CA SER A 59 8.07 0.03 4.98
C SER A 59 7.25 1.30 4.88
N TYR A 60 6.92 1.67 3.66
CA TYR A 60 6.05 2.80 3.35
C TYR A 60 5.29 2.50 2.06
N TRP A 61 4.25 3.29 1.79
CA TRP A 61 3.51 3.21 0.53
C TRP A 61 3.46 4.58 -0.13
N THR A 62 3.45 4.58 -1.47
CA THR A 62 3.37 5.79 -2.29
C THR A 62 2.47 5.56 -3.50
N PHE A 63 2.06 6.64 -4.15
CA PHE A 63 1.52 6.56 -5.50
C PHE A 63 2.67 6.43 -6.51
N PRO A 64 2.48 5.68 -7.61
CA PRO A 64 3.36 5.77 -8.75
C PRO A 64 3.50 7.24 -9.14
N GLN A 65 4.72 7.76 -9.15
CA GLN A 65 4.98 9.03 -9.81
C GLN A 65 4.74 8.80 -11.30
N TYR A 66 3.61 9.30 -11.80
CA TYR A 66 3.46 9.53 -13.23
C TYR A 66 4.44 10.66 -13.55
N TYR A 67 5.65 10.32 -13.96
CA TYR A 67 6.43 11.24 -14.75
C TYR A 67 5.56 11.52 -15.98
N GLU A 68 4.94 12.71 -16.03
CA GLU A 68 4.54 13.26 -17.32
C GLU A 68 5.82 13.21 -18.16
N LEU A 69 5.82 12.32 -19.15
CA LEU A 69 6.74 12.41 -20.27
C LEU A 69 6.43 13.76 -20.91
N VAL A 70 7.12 14.80 -20.45
CA VAL A 70 7.18 16.08 -21.13
C VAL A 70 7.78 15.75 -22.50
N ILE A 71 6.95 16.00 -23.50
CA ILE A 71 7.08 15.65 -24.93
C ILE A 71 8.43 16.08 -25.49
#